data_AF-A0A8H4R1J6-F1
#
_entry.id   AF-A0A8H4R1J6-F1
#
_cell.length_a   1.000
_cell.length_b   1.000
_cell.length_c   1.000
_cell.angle_alpha   90.00
_cell.angle_beta   90.00
_cell.angle_gamma   90.00
#
_symmetry.space_group_name_H-M   'P 1'
#
loop_
_entity.id
_entity.type
_entity.pdbx_description
1 polymer ?
#
loop_
_entity_poly.entity_id
_entity_poly.type
_entity_poly.pdbx_seq_one_letter_code
_entity_poly.pdbx_strand_id
1 'polypeptide(L)'
;MRFNANILPIAALALSGANMVTAGPIAYGICQTGCNTVAVACYAGAGFTFGTVVAAAAAPAAILACNSALGTCSAACATVALFAPTP
;
A
#
# COMPACT_ATOMS: atom_id res chain seq x y z
N MET A 1 -32.36 23.72 -15.90
CA MET A 1 -31.18 24.16 -15.14
C MET A 1 -30.36 25.07 -16.06
N ARG A 2 -30.24 26.37 -15.76
CA ARG A 2 -29.48 27.34 -16.59
C ARG A 2 -28.10 27.48 -15.98
N PHE A 3 -27.09 26.89 -16.61
CA PHE A 3 -25.70 27.08 -16.22
C PHE A 3 -25.27 28.50 -16.58
N ASN A 4 -24.76 29.24 -15.59
CA ASN A 4 -24.37 30.63 -15.76
C ASN A 4 -23.02 30.70 -16.48
N ALA A 5 -22.96 31.40 -17.61
CA ALA A 5 -21.79 31.41 -18.52
C ALA A 5 -20.48 31.88 -17.84
N ASN A 6 -20.59 32.65 -16.75
CA ASN A 6 -19.45 33.12 -15.95
C ASN A 6 -18.82 32.04 -15.06
N ILE A 7 -19.45 30.89 -14.87
CA ILE A 7 -18.91 29.78 -14.05
C ILE A 7 -17.92 28.93 -14.88
N LEU A 8 -18.07 28.93 -16.20
CA LEU A 8 -17.25 28.14 -17.12
C LEU A 8 -15.74 28.48 -17.09
N PRO A 9 -15.31 29.77 -17.11
CA PRO A 9 -13.88 30.10 -17.06
C PRO A 9 -13.25 29.79 -15.70
N ILE A 10 -14.00 29.93 -14.60
CA ILE A 10 -13.52 29.64 -13.24
C ILE A 10 -13.30 28.12 -13.07
N ALA A 11 -14.23 27.32 -13.57
CA ALA A 11 -14.10 25.86 -13.57
C ALA A 11 -12.92 25.39 -14.45
N ALA A 12 -12.70 26.03 -15.60
CA ALA A 12 -11.57 25.72 -16.48
C ALA A 12 -10.21 26.05 -15.85
N LEU A 13 -10.10 27.18 -15.13
CA LEU A 13 -8.89 27.55 -14.40
C LEU A 13 -8.58 26.57 -13.26
N ALA A 14 -9.61 26.12 -12.54
CA ALA A 14 -9.46 25.14 -11.46
C ALA A 14 -8.99 23.77 -11.96
N LEU A 15 -9.44 23.35 -13.15
CA LEU A 15 -9.06 22.06 -13.74
C LEU A 15 -7.64 22.09 -14.35
N SER A 16 -7.17 23.25 -14.82
CA SER A 16 -5.83 23.42 -15.39
C SER A 16 -4.68 23.30 -14.38
N GLY A 17 -4.96 23.39 -13.07
CA GLY A 17 -4.00 23.17 -11.99
C GLY A 17 -4.02 21.75 -11.39
N ALA A 18 -4.93 20.89 -11.83
CA ALA A 18 -5.03 19.51 -11.36
C ALA A 18 -3.95 18.66 -12.04
N ASN A 19 -2.76 18.58 -11.43
CA ASN A 19 -1.80 17.55 -11.78
C ASN A 19 -2.49 16.18 -11.64
N MET A 20 -2.53 15.40 -12.71
CA MET A 20 -3.03 14.02 -12.68
C MET A 20 -2.03 13.18 -11.87
N VAL A 21 -2.21 13.13 -10.56
CA VAL A 21 -1.46 12.21 -9.71
C VAL A 21 -1.96 10.81 -10.02
N THR A 22 -1.26 10.08 -10.88
CA THR A 22 -1.46 8.63 -10.94
C THR A 22 -0.88 8.06 -9.64
N ALA A 23 -1.77 7.63 -8.75
CA ALA A 23 -1.37 6.66 -7.74
C ALA A 23 -0.73 5.47 -8.47
N GLY A 24 0.17 4.75 -7.80
CA GLY A 24 0.80 3.55 -8.37
C GLY A 24 0.22 2.22 -7.88
N PRO A 25 -1.08 1.88 -8.05
CA PRO A 25 -1.64 0.59 -7.61
C PRO A 25 -0.85 -0.63 -8.11
N ILE A 26 -0.31 -0.57 -9.33
CA ILE A 26 0.55 -1.62 -9.88
C ILE A 26 1.85 -1.72 -9.07
N ALA A 27 2.51 -0.59 -8.83
CA ALA A 27 3.73 -0.54 -8.03
C ALA A 27 3.48 -0.99 -6.58
N TYR A 28 2.36 -0.59 -5.98
CA TYR A 28 1.92 -1.07 -4.67
C TYR A 28 1.69 -2.57 -4.66
N GLY A 29 1.01 -3.12 -5.68
CA GLY A 29 0.80 -4.55 -5.82
C GLY A 29 2.11 -5.34 -5.90
N ILE A 30 3.07 -4.87 -6.71
CA ILE A 30 4.40 -5.48 -6.81
C ILE A 30 5.14 -5.42 -5.46
N CYS A 31 5.12 -4.26 -4.79
CA CYS A 31 5.74 -4.07 -3.48
C CYS A 31 5.14 -5.01 -2.42
N GLN A 32 3.80 -5.12 -2.39
CA GLN A 32 3.07 -6.05 -1.53
C GLN A 32 3.44 -7.52 -1.78
N THR A 33 3.54 -7.92 -3.05
CA THR A 33 4.01 -9.26 -3.41
C THR A 33 5.41 -9.50 -2.85
N GLY A 34 6.31 -8.52 -2.97
CA GLY A 34 7.64 -8.57 -2.36
C GLY A 34 7.58 -8.78 -0.84
N CYS A 35 6.85 -7.94 -0.11
CA CYS A 35 6.71 -8.08 1.36
C CYS A 35 6.17 -9.46 1.76
N ASN A 36 5.16 -9.97 1.05
CA ASN A 36 4.61 -11.31 1.30
C ASN A 36 5.63 -12.42 1.01
N THR A 37 6.44 -12.31 -0.04
CA THR A 37 7.49 -13.30 -0.32
C THR A 37 8.52 -13.37 0.81
N VAL A 38 8.91 -12.21 1.36
CA VAL A 38 9.82 -12.14 2.51
C VAL A 38 9.16 -12.71 3.77
N ALA A 39 7.88 -12.44 3.99
CA ALA A 39 7.14 -13.03 5.11
C ALA A 39 7.08 -14.56 5.03
N VAL A 40 6.83 -15.11 3.83
CA VAL A 40 6.86 -16.56 3.58
C VAL A 40 8.24 -17.13 3.88
N ALA A 41 9.32 -16.48 3.43
CA ALA A 41 10.69 -16.91 3.72
C ALA A 41 11.03 -16.85 5.22
N CYS A 42 10.59 -15.80 5.91
CA CYS A 42 10.78 -15.64 7.36
C CYS A 42 10.08 -16.76 8.15
N TYR A 43 8.82 -17.05 7.80
CA TYR A 43 8.06 -18.16 8.38
C TYR A 43 8.74 -19.51 8.11
N ALA A 44 9.18 -19.75 6.88
CA ALA A 44 9.87 -20.99 6.50
C ALA A 44 11.18 -21.16 7.29
N GLY A 45 11.95 -20.09 7.47
CA GLY A 45 13.16 -20.08 8.30
C GLY A 45 12.87 -20.36 9.78
N ALA A 46 11.67 -20.03 10.27
CA ALA A 46 11.19 -20.38 11.60
C ALA A 46 10.54 -21.78 11.68
N GLY A 47 10.43 -22.52 10.57
CA GLY A 47 9.83 -23.85 10.51
C GLY A 47 8.29 -23.86 10.45
N PHE A 48 7.66 -22.74 10.08
CA PHE A 48 6.21 -22.61 9.97
C PHE A 48 5.77 -22.33 8.53
N THR A 49 4.53 -22.68 8.22
CA THR A 49 3.88 -22.26 6.96
C THR A 49 3.21 -20.90 7.16
N PHE A 50 3.38 -19.99 6.19
CA PHE A 50 2.77 -18.67 6.27
C PHE A 50 1.25 -18.76 6.37
N GLY A 51 0.66 -17.97 7.29
CA GLY A 51 -0.79 -17.92 7.51
C GLY A 51 -1.39 -19.05 8.36
N THR A 52 -0.60 -20.03 8.83
CA THR A 52 -1.14 -21.15 9.64
C THR A 52 -1.10 -20.92 11.15
N VAL A 53 -0.41 -19.87 11.60
CA VAL A 53 -0.27 -19.52 13.02
C VAL A 53 -1.32 -18.48 13.40
N VAL A 54 -2.16 -18.82 14.38
CA VAL A 54 -3.14 -17.89 14.94
C VAL A 54 -2.45 -16.93 15.90
N ALA A 55 -2.73 -15.63 15.76
CA ALA A 55 -2.23 -14.61 16.69
C ALA A 55 -2.92 -14.78 18.05
N ALA A 56 -2.20 -15.38 19.00
CA ALA A 56 -2.63 -15.62 20.37
C ALA A 56 -1.44 -15.41 21.33
N ALA A 57 -1.69 -15.37 22.64
CA ALA A 57 -0.63 -15.18 23.64
C ALA A 57 0.49 -16.24 23.57
N ALA A 58 0.18 -17.45 23.09
CA ALA A 58 1.13 -18.54 22.91
C ALA A 58 1.80 -18.57 21.52
N ALA A 59 1.56 -17.57 20.67
CA ALA A 59 2.14 -17.55 19.33
C ALA A 59 3.68 -17.41 19.40
N PRO A 60 4.44 -18.11 18.54
CA PRO A 60 5.90 -18.04 18.56
C PRO A 60 6.40 -16.62 18.33
N ALA A 61 7.36 -16.17 19.14
CA ALA A 61 7.93 -14.83 19.04
C ALA A 61 8.51 -14.52 17.65
N ALA A 62 9.15 -15.51 17.01
CA ALA A 62 9.68 -15.38 15.65
C ALA A 62 8.57 -15.06 14.63
N ILE A 63 7.39 -15.66 14.80
CA ILE A 63 6.25 -15.44 13.90
C ILE A 63 5.62 -14.07 14.11
N LEU A 64 5.50 -13.62 15.35
CA LEU A 64 5.11 -12.24 15.65
C LEU A 64 6.07 -11.23 15.01
N ALA A 65 7.38 -11.49 15.06
CA ALA A 65 8.38 -10.66 14.43
C ALA A 65 8.30 -10.67 12.89
N CYS A 66 8.07 -11.83 12.25
CA CYS A 66 7.85 -11.90 10.80
C CYS A 66 6.62 -11.07 10.38
N ASN A 67 5.53 -11.14 11.15
CA ASN A 67 4.30 -10.40 10.85
C ASN A 67 4.44 -8.90 11.11
N SER A 68 5.16 -8.49 12.15
CA SER A 68 5.41 -7.06 12.39
C SER A 68 6.26 -6.48 11.26
N ALA A 69 7.30 -7.20 10.81
CA ALA A 69 8.11 -6.82 9.65
C ALA A 69 7.28 -6.72 8.36
N LEU A 70 6.39 -7.70 8.11
CA LEU A 70 5.43 -7.64 7.00
C LEU A 70 4.57 -6.37 7.08
N GLY A 71 3.97 -6.10 8.24
CA GLY A 71 3.15 -4.90 8.45
C GLY A 71 3.91 -3.60 8.20
N THR A 72 5.15 -3.50 8.68
CA THR A 72 6.01 -2.33 8.43
C THR A 72 6.34 -2.20 6.94
N CYS A 73 6.66 -3.29 6.25
CA CYS A 73 6.94 -3.32 4.82
C CYS A 73 5.71 -2.86 4.01
N SER A 74 4.53 -3.40 4.32
CA SER A 74 3.26 -3.03 3.69
C SER A 74 2.88 -1.57 3.90
N ALA A 75 3.08 -1.04 5.12
CA ALA A 75 2.84 0.37 5.41
C ALA A 75 3.78 1.27 4.59
N ALA A 76 5.06 0.92 4.48
CA ALA A 76 6.00 1.62 3.63
C ALA A 76 5.61 1.53 2.14
N CYS A 77 5.20 0.36 1.64
CA CYS A 77 4.69 0.22 0.27
C CYS A 77 3.50 1.14 0.00
N ALA A 78 2.57 1.26 0.95
CA ALA A 78 1.43 2.17 0.80
C ALA A 78 1.89 3.62 0.67
N THR A 79 2.84 4.07 1.49
CA THR A 79 3.33 5.45 1.41
C THR A 79 4.09 5.74 0.13
N VAL A 80 5.02 4.86 -0.28
CA VAL A 80 5.95 5.16 -1.39
C VAL A 80 5.44 4.72 -2.76
N ALA A 81 4.55 3.74 -2.84
CA ALA A 81 4.12 3.17 -4.10
C ALA A 81 2.62 3.38 -4.39
N LEU A 82 1.79 3.57 -3.35
CA LEU A 82 0.36 3.85 -3.55
C LEU A 82 0.06 5.35 -3.50
N PHE A 83 0.52 6.05 -2.45
CA PHE A 83 0.15 7.45 -2.20
C PHE A 83 1.14 8.47 -2.74
N ALA A 84 2.43 8.13 -2.88
CA ALA A 84 3.40 9.05 -3.45
C ALA A 84 3.07 9.33 -4.92
N PRO A 85 3.08 10.60 -5.34
CA PRO A 85 2.93 10.95 -6.75
C PRO A 85 4.10 10.37 -7.55
N THR A 86 3.77 9.59 -8.58
CA THR A 86 4.75 9.13 -9.57
C THR A 86 4.90 10.20 -10.65
N PRO A 87 6.13 10.49 -11.13
CA PRO A 87 6.38 11.52 -12.14
C PRO A 87 5.78 11.19 -13.51
#